data_AF-A0A0F8HI77-F1
#
_entry.id   AF-A0A0F8HI77-F1
#
_cell.length_a   1.000
_cell.length_b   1.000
_cell.length_c   1.000
_cell.angle_alpha   90.00
_cell.angle_beta   90.00
_cell.angle_gamma   90.00
#
_symmetry.space_group_name_H-M   'P 1'
#
loop_
_entity.id
_entity.type
_entity.pdbx_description
1 polymer ?
#
loop_
_entity_poly.entity_id
_entity_poly.type
_entity_poly.pdbx_seq_one_letter_code
_entity_poly.pdbx_strand_id
1 'polypeptide(L)'
;MDLADIALEYDELVSAISVLEKRREELRNRILNTFDEKGIDILRIGNVELKRRRVDWKLWKIRKLKSYLQERELWDMVESVDRKTLSKLIERGFLTEQELEGMYDIEPRYSLHVNRV
;
A
#
# COMPACT_ATOMS: atom_id res chain seq x y z
N MET A 1 -28.68 -26.31 2.18
CA MET A 1 -27.55 -25.65 1.52
C MET A 1 -26.37 -26.58 1.66
N ASP A 2 -25.92 -27.15 0.54
CA ASP A 2 -24.76 -28.03 0.52
C ASP A 2 -23.46 -27.23 0.25
N LEU A 3 -22.32 -27.92 0.17
CA LEU A 3 -21.03 -27.25 -0.04
C LEU A 3 -20.95 -26.54 -1.41
N ALA A 4 -21.65 -27.06 -2.43
CA ALA A 4 -21.66 -26.45 -3.75
C ALA A 4 -22.46 -25.13 -3.74
N ASP A 5 -23.61 -25.11 -3.06
CA ASP A 5 -24.39 -23.89 -2.85
C ASP A 5 -23.55 -22.81 -2.12
N ILE A 6 -22.83 -23.18 -1.05
CA ILE A 6 -21.98 -22.26 -0.28
C ILE A 6 -20.82 -21.72 -1.14
N ALA A 7 -20.21 -22.57 -1.96
CA ALA A 7 -19.10 -22.17 -2.83
C ALA A 7 -19.54 -21.16 -3.91
N LEU A 8 -20.73 -21.34 -4.48
CA LEU A 8 -21.30 -20.42 -5.45
C LEU A 8 -21.64 -19.07 -4.81
N GLU A 9 -22.29 -19.06 -3.64
CA GLU A 9 -22.58 -17.81 -2.92
C GLU A 9 -21.29 -17.04 -2.57
N TYR A 10 -20.24 -17.76 -2.18
CA TYR A 10 -18.94 -17.15 -1.91
C TYR A 10 -18.31 -16.51 -3.16
N ASP A 11 -18.35 -17.18 -4.31
CA ASP A 11 -17.81 -16.65 -5.57
C ASP A 11 -18.57 -15.39 -6.04
N GLU A 12 -19.90 -15.40 -5.93
CA GLU A 12 -20.75 -14.24 -6.21
C GLU A 12 -20.38 -13.05 -5.30
N LEU A 13 -20.15 -13.31 -4.01
CA LEU A 13 -19.76 -12.29 -3.04
C LEU A 13 -18.37 -11.72 -3.37
N VAL A 14 -17.39 -12.57 -3.72
CA VAL A 14 -16.05 -12.12 -4.17
C VAL A 14 -16.15 -11.23 -5.41
N SER A 15 -16.99 -11.63 -6.37
CA SER A 15 -17.23 -10.86 -7.59
C SER A 15 -17.86 -9.50 -7.29
N ALA A 16 -18.86 -9.44 -6.40
CA ALA A 16 -19.50 -8.20 -5.98
C ALA A 16 -18.51 -7.27 -5.24
N ILE A 17 -17.67 -7.82 -4.36
CA ILE A 17 -16.60 -7.07 -3.67
C ILE A 17 -15.65 -6.46 -4.70
N SER A 18 -15.20 -7.24 -5.68
CA SER A 18 -14.28 -6.76 -6.73
C SER A 18 -14.84 -5.54 -7.48
N VAL A 19 -16.12 -5.55 -7.83
CA VAL A 19 -16.80 -4.41 -8.48
C VAL A 19 -16.81 -3.18 -7.56
N LEU A 20 -17.13 -3.37 -6.27
CA LEU A 20 -17.16 -2.28 -5.29
C LEU A 20 -15.75 -1.71 -5.03
N GLU A 21 -14.73 -2.54 -4.97
CA GLU A 21 -13.33 -2.14 -4.81
C GLU A 21 -12.85 -1.32 -6.01
N LYS A 22 -13.17 -1.75 -7.23
CA LYS A 22 -12.89 -0.99 -8.45
C LYS A 22 -13.54 0.39 -8.40
N ARG A 23 -14.82 0.46 -8.04
CA ARG A 23 -15.54 1.74 -7.93
C ARG A 23 -14.95 2.64 -6.85
N ARG A 24 -14.58 2.07 -5.70
CA ARG A 24 -13.90 2.80 -4.62
C ARG A 24 -12.58 3.40 -5.09
N GLU A 25 -11.80 2.64 -5.86
CA GLU A 25 -10.51 3.10 -6.38
C GLU A 25 -10.67 4.22 -7.43
N GLU A 26 -11.67 4.12 -8.32
CA GLU A 26 -12.03 5.20 -9.25
C GLU A 26 -12.36 6.50 -8.51
N LEU A 27 -13.21 6.43 -7.48
CA LEU A 27 -13.60 7.59 -6.68
C LEU A 27 -12.42 8.17 -5.91
N ARG A 28 -11.59 7.32 -5.32
CA ARG A 28 -10.37 7.73 -4.62
C ARG A 28 -9.45 8.54 -5.54
N ASN A 29 -9.17 8.03 -6.73
CA ASN A 29 -8.29 8.69 -7.69
C ASN A 29 -8.87 10.02 -8.17
N ARG A 30 -10.18 10.06 -8.43
CA ARG A 30 -10.87 11.32 -8.76
C ARG A 30 -10.75 12.36 -7.64
N ILE A 31 -10.96 11.96 -6.39
CA ILE A 31 -10.82 12.87 -5.23
C ILE A 31 -9.39 13.40 -5.12
N LEU A 32 -8.39 12.52 -5.20
CA LEU A 32 -6.98 12.92 -5.11
C LEU A 32 -6.57 13.87 -6.24
N ASN A 33 -7.01 13.61 -7.47
CA ASN A 33 -6.76 14.51 -8.61
C ASN A 33 -7.41 15.88 -8.39
N THR A 34 -8.67 15.92 -7.94
CA THR A 34 -9.35 17.19 -7.63
C THR A 34 -8.67 17.95 -6.48
N PHE A 35 -8.15 17.25 -5.47
CA PHE A 35 -7.38 17.86 -4.38
C PHE A 35 -6.09 18.48 -4.91
N ASP A 36 -5.42 17.82 -5.87
CA ASP A 36 -4.22 18.34 -6.53
C ASP A 36 -4.51 19.57 -7.39
N GLU A 37 -5.49 19.48 -8.30
CA GLU A 37 -5.92 20.57 -9.17
C GLU A 37 -6.33 21.82 -8.38
N LYS A 38 -6.95 21.65 -7.21
CA LYS A 38 -7.46 22.75 -6.39
C LYS A 38 -6.52 23.20 -5.28
N GLY A 39 -5.39 22.51 -5.07
CA GLY A 39 -4.50 22.78 -3.94
C GLY A 39 -5.17 22.61 -2.58
N ILE A 40 -6.05 21.62 -2.43
CA ILE A 40 -6.81 21.35 -1.21
C ILE A 40 -6.28 20.06 -0.57
N ASP A 41 -6.02 20.10 0.74
CA ASP A 41 -5.59 18.92 1.50
C ASP A 41 -6.68 18.32 2.39
N ILE A 42 -7.72 19.09 2.72
CA ILE A 42 -8.81 18.68 3.63
C ILE A 42 -10.15 19.16 3.07
N LEU A 43 -11.13 18.25 3.06
CA LEU A 43 -12.53 18.54 2.71
C LEU A 43 -13.45 17.93 3.77
N ARG A 44 -14.35 18.75 4.33
CA ARG A 44 -15.37 18.32 5.30
C ARG A 44 -16.75 18.49 4.69
N ILE A 45 -17.52 17.40 4.60
CA ILE A 45 -18.88 17.40 4.06
C ILE A 45 -19.75 16.51 4.95
N GLY A 46 -20.78 17.09 5.56
CA GLY A 46 -21.64 16.38 6.51
C GLY A 46 -20.83 15.80 7.66
N ASN A 47 -20.94 14.49 7.86
CA ASN A 47 -20.22 13.71 8.88
C ASN A 47 -18.93 13.04 8.35
N VAL A 48 -18.39 13.50 7.21
CA VAL A 48 -17.19 12.93 6.59
C VAL A 48 -16.11 13.99 6.44
N GLU A 49 -14.91 13.67 6.90
CA GLU A 49 -13.68 14.41 6.61
C GLU A 49 -12.78 13.58 5.69
N LEU A 50 -12.44 14.16 4.55
CA LEU A 50 -11.46 13.64 3.60
C LEU A 50 -10.16 14.40 3.75
N LYS A 51 -9.06 13.68 3.98
CA LYS A 51 -7.72 14.26 4.09
C LYS A 51 -6.75 13.60 3.14
N ARG A 52 -6.10 14.40 2.30
CA ARG A 52 -4.92 13.97 1.53
C ARG A 52 -3.71 14.00 2.46
N ARG A 53 -2.97 12.91 2.48
CA ARG A 53 -1.67 12.85 3.16
C ARG A 53 -0.60 12.47 2.17
N ARG A 54 0.50 13.19 2.20
CA ARG A 54 1.74 12.75 1.56
C ARG A 54 2.26 11.53 2.31
N VAL A 55 2.55 10.48 1.57
CA VAL A 55 3.18 9.26 2.03
C VAL A 55 4.40 9.06 1.17
N ASP A 56 5.56 9.05 1.81
CA ASP A 56 6.81 8.78 1.13
C ASP A 56 6.92 7.28 0.87
N TRP A 57 6.75 6.91 -0.41
CA TRP A 57 6.79 5.53 -0.85
C TRP A 57 8.22 5.15 -1.24
N LYS A 58 8.76 4.12 -0.61
CA LYS A 58 10.10 3.59 -0.95
C LYS A 58 9.99 2.70 -2.17
N LEU A 59 10.55 3.15 -3.28
CA LEU A 59 10.71 2.37 -4.51
C LEU A 59 12.04 1.63 -4.46
N TRP A 60 11.99 0.37 -4.03
CA TRP A 60 13.18 -0.46 -3.87
C TRP A 60 13.85 -0.75 -5.21
N LYS A 61 15.14 -0.44 -5.31
CA LYS A 61 16.01 -0.80 -6.42
C LYS A 61 16.37 -2.28 -6.29
N ILE A 62 15.46 -3.15 -6.75
CA ILE A 62 15.53 -4.61 -6.57
C ILE A 62 16.92 -5.17 -6.90
N ARG A 63 17.59 -4.70 -7.97
CA ARG A 63 18.94 -5.16 -8.32
C ARG A 63 19.96 -4.88 -7.21
N LYS A 64 20.01 -3.66 -6.68
CA LYS A 64 20.94 -3.29 -5.60
C LYS A 64 20.59 -4.00 -4.30
N LEU A 65 19.30 -4.01 -3.95
CA LEU A 65 18.82 -4.63 -2.73
C LEU A 65 19.03 -6.14 -2.73
N LYS A 66 18.82 -6.80 -3.88
CA LYS A 66 19.09 -8.23 -4.04
C LYS A 66 20.56 -8.55 -3.80
N SER A 67 21.47 -7.85 -4.47
CA SER A 67 22.91 -8.05 -4.27
C SER A 67 23.30 -7.90 -2.80
N TYR A 68 22.81 -6.84 -2.14
CA TYR A 68 23.09 -6.60 -0.73
C TYR A 68 22.54 -7.71 0.20
N LEU A 69 21.29 -8.11 0.01
CA LEU A 69 20.68 -9.17 0.83
C LEU A 69 21.32 -10.53 0.59
N GLN A 70 21.81 -10.80 -0.62
CA GLN A 70 22.55 -12.03 -0.94
C GLN A 70 23.92 -12.07 -0.26
N GLU A 71 24.65 -10.95 -0.24
CA GLU A 71 25.93 -10.83 0.50
C GLU A 71 25.79 -11.08 2.00
N ARG A 72 24.58 -10.90 2.54
CA ARG A 72 24.25 -11.11 3.96
C ARG A 72 23.51 -12.42 4.25
N GLU A 73 23.33 -13.28 3.25
CA GLU A 73 22.56 -14.53 3.38
C GLU A 73 21.10 -14.32 3.83
N LEU A 74 20.55 -13.11 3.61
CA LEU A 74 19.18 -12.73 3.98
C LEU A 74 18.19 -12.85 2.83
N TRP A 75 18.68 -12.98 1.59
CA TRP A 75 17.83 -13.02 0.40
C TRP A 75 16.79 -14.13 0.44
N ASP A 76 17.16 -15.30 0.93
CA ASP A 76 16.28 -16.46 1.00
C ASP A 76 15.21 -16.34 2.10
N MET A 77 15.36 -15.38 3.02
CA MET A 77 14.35 -15.05 4.04
C MET A 77 13.27 -14.09 3.51
N VAL A 78 13.45 -13.56 2.29
CA VAL A 78 12.58 -12.56 1.70
C VAL A 78 11.80 -13.21 0.56
N GLU A 79 10.65 -13.84 0.89
CA GLU A 79 9.73 -14.45 -0.11
C GLU A 79 9.31 -13.44 -1.19
N SER A 80 9.17 -12.16 -0.81
CA SER A 80 9.02 -11.05 -1.73
C SER A 80 9.63 -9.78 -1.14
N VAL A 81 10.23 -8.95 -1.99
CA VAL A 81 10.81 -7.66 -1.59
C VAL A 81 9.67 -6.65 -1.37
N ASP A 82 8.93 -6.84 -0.28
CA ASP A 82 7.88 -5.95 0.15
C ASP A 82 8.30 -5.16 1.40
N ARG A 83 7.62 -4.03 1.64
CA ARG A 83 7.92 -3.16 2.78
C ARG A 83 7.77 -3.92 4.11
N LYS A 84 6.83 -4.86 4.20
CA LYS A 84 6.55 -5.59 5.44
C LYS A 84 7.70 -6.53 5.81
N THR A 85 8.27 -7.22 4.84
CA THR A 85 9.35 -8.18 5.05
C THR A 85 10.65 -7.46 5.42
N LEU A 86 10.97 -6.36 4.73
CA LEU A 86 12.12 -5.53 5.10
C LEU A 86 11.95 -4.91 6.50
N SER A 87 10.75 -4.43 6.84
CA SER A 87 10.49 -3.88 8.19
C SER A 87 10.68 -4.93 9.28
N LYS A 88 10.23 -6.17 9.04
CA LYS A 88 10.44 -7.28 9.99
C LYS A 88 11.92 -7.62 10.18
N LEU A 89 12.74 -7.54 9.12
CA LEU A 89 14.18 -7.77 9.25
C LEU A 89 14.87 -6.66 10.06
N ILE A 90 14.39 -5.41 9.94
CA ILE A 90 14.86 -4.28 10.76
C ILE A 90 14.45 -4.48 12.23
N GLU A 91 13.18 -4.79 12.48
CA GLU A 91 12.66 -5.02 13.84
C GLU A 91 13.38 -6.17 14.56
N ARG A 92 13.79 -7.20 13.81
CA ARG A 92 14.57 -8.34 14.32
C ARG A 92 16.07 -8.06 14.42
N GLY A 93 16.54 -6.90 14.00
CA GLY A 93 17.94 -6.48 14.08
C GLY A 93 18.88 -7.08 13.04
N PHE A 94 18.35 -7.71 11.98
CA PHE A 94 19.18 -8.27 10.89
C PHE A 94 19.72 -7.19 9.94
N LEU A 95 19.05 -6.04 9.89
CA LEU A 95 19.46 -4.86 9.15
C LEU A 95 18.98 -3.59 9.85
N THR A 96 19.55 -2.47 9.45
CA THR A 96 19.17 -1.13 9.87
C THR A 96 18.62 -0.34 8.70
N GLU A 97 17.85 0.71 8.99
CA GLU A 97 17.33 1.61 7.97
C GLU A 97 18.43 2.35 7.21
N GLN A 98 19.57 2.63 7.87
CA GLN A 98 20.74 3.29 7.28
C GLN A 98 21.41 2.43 6.22
N GLU A 99 21.50 1.12 6.45
CA GLU A 99 22.09 0.19 5.49
C GLU A 99 21.28 0.07 4.19
N LEU A 100 19.98 0.37 4.26
CA LEU A 100 19.09 0.36 3.12
C LEU A 100 19.10 1.69 2.34
N GLU A 101 19.78 2.71 2.85
CA GLU A 101 19.86 4.03 2.21
C GLU A 101 20.54 3.91 0.83
N GLY A 102 19.96 4.56 -0.19
CA GLY A 102 20.42 4.44 -1.57
C GLY A 102 20.00 3.16 -2.31
N MET A 103 19.36 2.20 -1.61
CA MET A 103 18.72 1.03 -2.21
C MET A 103 17.25 1.26 -2.57
N TYR A 104 16.73 2.46 -2.32
CA TYR A 104 15.42 2.91 -2.76
C TYR A 104 15.47 4.34 -3.24
N ASP A 105 14.49 4.71 -4.06
CA ASP A 105 14.11 6.10 -4.28
C ASP A 105 12.87 6.43 -3.45
N ILE A 106 12.71 7.68 -3.06
CA ILE A 106 11.50 8.16 -2.39
C ILE A 106 10.60 8.78 -3.45
N GLU A 107 9.44 8.16 -3.67
CA GLU A 107 8.37 8.71 -4.49
C GLU A 107 7.27 9.27 -3.57
N PRO A 108 6.99 10.58 -3.59
CA PRO A 108 5.87 11.12 -2.84
C PRO A 108 4.56 10.64 -3.47
N ARG A 109 3.84 9.80 -2.73
CA ARG A 109 2.48 9.39 -3.08
C ARG A 109 1.49 10.09 -2.19
N TYR A 110 0.25 10.17 -2.63
CA TYR A 110 -0.82 10.75 -1.83
C TYR A 110 -1.85 9.69 -1.46
N SER A 111 -2.07 9.52 -0.16
CA SER A 111 -3.13 8.67 0.36
C SER A 111 -4.35 9.53 0.70
N LEU A 112 -5.53 8.96 0.47
CA LEU A 112 -6.78 9.54 0.91
C LEU A 112 -7.19 8.87 2.22
N HIS A 113 -7.30 9.66 3.28
CA HIS A 113 -7.81 9.23 4.58
C HIS A 113 -9.24 9.72 4.75
N VAL A 114 -10.11 8.85 5.26
CA VAL A 114 -11.52 9.14 5.51
C VAL A 114 -11.77 9.02 7.01
N ASN A 115 -12.13 10.12 7.65
CA ASN A 115 -12.58 10.13 9.05
C ASN A 115 -14.10 10.36 9.07
N ARG A 116 -14.80 9.66 9.96
CA ARG A 116 -16.21 9.95 10.28
C ARG A 116 -16.22 10.83 11.52
N VAL A 117 -16.92 11.96 11.44
CA VAL A 117 -17.08 12.96 12.52
C VAL A 117 -18.45 12.80 13.16
#